data_AF-A0A6A6UHS7-F1
#
_entry.id   AF-A0A6A6UHS7-F1
#
_cell.length_a   1.000
_cell.length_b   1.000
_cell.length_c   1.000
_cell.angle_alpha   90.00
_cell.angle_beta   90.00
_cell.angle_gamma   90.00
#
_symmetry.space_group_name_H-M   'P 1'
#
loop_
_entity.id
_entity.type
_entity.pdbx_description
1 polymer ?
#
loop_
_entity_poly.entity_id
_entity_poly.type
_entity_poly.pdbx_seq_one_letter_code
_entity_poly.pdbx_strand_id
1 'polypeptide(L)'
;MAIPSIHTDQDDEKGNVSHKRKSQSESLGSEAAKFNSMVLRKLQRAFEKSPEVDLLTQFPSLYTSRLTAKRGVDASPKSSPEKKTDRSTFPLPPVIDFRDDLLEGAELTIVRPLSNTVISLLDQSKISSPQFVELLRKSEVTWRSPASPWRALLRVNLDICIKTIPDDEDLTEYSTLEYLVLHKPDFPAPKPYGVLRMQNTHFIFMSYYPGVTLASVWKILSPSSKGHIQTQLSNLLIDLRSLQSSGRELGGTASEGCKDLRRQLRHHKGPISDTEGFESFQFSDPNYGSEVSITFLRRMLPSDKPEIVFTHGDLHLENIVVNDSPSGDFSIVGLIDWEHSGFYPDWWESVRMTNCLSTNEKSDWFYWLPECVSPKRFAHRWLLDRVWGHHIE
;
A
#
# COMPACT_ATOMS: atom_id res chain seq x y z
N MET A 1 -57.67 -54.41 2.11
CA MET A 1 -58.70 -54.08 1.10
C MET A 1 -59.56 -52.94 1.63
N ALA A 2 -60.16 -52.14 0.73
CA ALA A 2 -61.23 -51.13 0.87
C ALA A 2 -61.41 -50.30 2.18
N ILE A 3 -61.52 -48.95 2.22
CA ILE A 3 -62.31 -47.94 1.42
C ILE A 3 -63.81 -47.95 1.83
N PRO A 4 -64.53 -46.81 2.06
CA PRO A 4 -64.11 -45.38 2.31
C PRO A 4 -65.00 -44.56 3.31
N SER A 5 -64.86 -43.20 3.27
CA SER A 5 -65.93 -42.16 3.41
C SER A 5 -66.43 -41.74 4.82
N ILE A 6 -66.92 -40.50 5.09
CA ILE A 6 -67.20 -39.31 4.21
C ILE A 6 -67.05 -37.95 4.97
N HIS A 7 -67.19 -36.82 4.26
CA HIS A 7 -67.30 -35.38 4.66
C HIS A 7 -68.14 -35.07 5.94
N THR A 8 -68.05 -33.91 6.62
CA THR A 8 -67.96 -32.48 6.17
C THR A 8 -66.89 -31.67 6.94
N ASP A 9 -66.07 -30.83 6.32
CA ASP A 9 -66.32 -29.53 5.62
C ASP A 9 -66.71 -28.36 6.55
N GLN A 10 -65.79 -27.39 6.65
CA GLN A 10 -66.10 -25.96 6.81
C GLN A 10 -64.90 -25.11 6.33
N ASP A 11 -65.12 -24.39 5.23
CA ASP A 11 -64.60 -23.08 4.78
C ASP A 11 -63.16 -22.67 5.17
N ASP A 12 -62.20 -22.54 4.23
CA ASP A 12 -61.96 -21.37 3.34
C ASP A 12 -61.58 -20.04 4.06
N GLU A 13 -60.63 -19.23 3.57
CA GLU A 13 -60.05 -19.16 2.23
C GLU A 13 -58.52 -19.41 2.16
N LYS A 14 -58.03 -19.94 1.04
CA LYS A 14 -56.60 -19.89 0.66
C LYS A 14 -56.23 -18.55 -0.02
N GLY A 15 -56.18 -17.48 0.76
CA GLY A 15 -55.70 -16.16 0.32
C GLY A 15 -54.23 -16.19 -0.16
N ASN A 16 -54.02 -16.11 -1.48
CA ASN A 16 -52.72 -16.21 -2.14
C ASN A 16 -51.73 -15.09 -1.72
N VAL A 17 -50.66 -15.45 -1.00
CA VAL A 17 -49.48 -14.59 -0.79
C VAL A 17 -48.18 -15.27 -1.24
N SER A 18 -48.16 -15.74 -2.49
CA SER A 18 -46.95 -16.23 -3.19
C SER A 18 -46.02 -15.10 -3.69
N HIS A 19 -46.11 -13.89 -3.11
CA HIS A 19 -45.33 -12.70 -3.51
C HIS A 19 -44.77 -11.94 -2.28
N LYS A 20 -43.68 -11.18 -2.50
CA LYS A 20 -42.93 -10.35 -1.51
C LYS A 20 -42.01 -11.07 -0.50
N ARG A 21 -41.20 -12.03 -0.98
CA ARG A 21 -39.78 -12.16 -0.53
C ARG A 21 -38.76 -12.06 -1.69
N LYS A 22 -39.10 -11.25 -2.70
CA LYS A 22 -38.15 -10.48 -3.51
C LYS A 22 -38.30 -8.98 -3.17
N SER A 23 -37.37 -8.16 -3.65
CA SER A 23 -37.37 -6.68 -3.71
C SER A 23 -37.21 -5.82 -2.44
N GLN A 24 -37.05 -6.36 -1.21
CA GLN A 24 -36.58 -5.52 -0.09
C GLN A 24 -35.09 -5.11 -0.18
N SER A 25 -34.36 -5.65 -1.16
CA SER A 25 -33.01 -5.21 -1.56
C SER A 25 -33.01 -4.07 -2.58
N GLU A 26 -34.17 -3.66 -3.11
CA GLU A 26 -34.27 -2.80 -4.31
C GLU A 26 -34.72 -1.35 -4.03
N SER A 27 -34.85 -0.93 -2.76
CA SER A 27 -35.19 0.46 -2.38
C SER A 27 -34.09 1.22 -1.61
N LEU A 28 -32.92 0.61 -1.36
CA LEU A 28 -31.75 1.30 -0.80
C LEU A 28 -31.03 2.10 -1.90
N GLY A 29 -31.68 3.18 -2.35
CA GLY A 29 -31.36 3.95 -3.55
C GLY A 29 -30.04 4.75 -3.57
N SER A 30 -29.13 4.53 -2.62
CA SER A 30 -27.79 5.12 -2.63
C SER A 30 -26.74 4.14 -2.09
N GLU A 31 -25.48 4.31 -2.51
CA GLU A 31 -24.37 3.50 -2.01
C GLU A 31 -24.16 3.65 -0.50
N ALA A 32 -24.41 4.85 0.04
CA ALA A 32 -24.47 5.11 1.47
C ALA A 32 -25.55 4.26 2.18
N ALA A 33 -26.76 4.16 1.61
CA ALA A 33 -27.85 3.37 2.20
C ALA A 33 -27.54 1.87 2.18
N LYS A 34 -26.94 1.36 1.09
CA LYS A 34 -26.48 -0.03 1.00
C LYS A 34 -25.36 -0.33 2.01
N PHE A 35 -24.39 0.57 2.15
CA PHE A 35 -23.29 0.44 3.12
C PHE A 35 -23.80 0.44 4.57
N ASN A 36 -24.71 1.34 4.93
CA ASN A 36 -25.32 1.35 6.26
C ASN A 36 -26.14 0.07 6.53
N SER A 37 -26.87 -0.44 5.54
CA SER A 37 -27.59 -1.72 5.64
C SER A 37 -26.66 -2.93 5.81
N MET A 38 -25.45 -2.89 5.24
CA MET A 38 -24.41 -3.91 5.46
C MET A 38 -23.86 -3.84 6.89
N VAL A 39 -23.50 -2.64 7.36
CA VAL A 39 -22.94 -2.42 8.70
C VAL A 39 -23.97 -2.77 9.79
N LEU A 40 -25.22 -2.35 9.65
CA LEU A 40 -26.30 -2.69 10.59
C LEU A 40 -26.47 -4.21 10.73
N ARG A 41 -26.39 -4.96 9.62
CA ARG A 41 -26.43 -6.44 9.63
C ARG A 41 -25.19 -7.07 10.28
N LYS A 42 -24.02 -6.43 10.25
CA LYS A 42 -22.84 -6.89 11.01
C LYS A 42 -23.02 -6.65 12.51
N LEU A 43 -23.45 -5.45 12.90
CA LEU A 43 -23.70 -5.07 14.29
C LEU A 43 -24.76 -5.96 14.94
N GLN A 44 -25.87 -6.19 14.25
CA GLN A 44 -26.96 -7.04 14.74
C GLN A 44 -26.49 -8.48 14.97
N ARG A 45 -25.72 -9.07 14.05
CA ARG A 45 -25.11 -10.41 14.24
C ARG A 45 -24.11 -10.47 15.40
N ALA A 46 -23.41 -9.38 15.68
CA ALA A 46 -22.49 -9.32 16.83
C ALA A 46 -23.29 -9.32 18.15
N PHE A 47 -24.35 -8.50 18.23
CA PHE A 47 -25.27 -8.46 19.37
C PHE A 47 -26.02 -9.78 19.59
N GLU A 48 -26.53 -10.41 18.52
CA GLU A 48 -27.18 -11.72 18.56
C GLU A 48 -26.24 -12.84 19.04
N LYS A 49 -24.92 -12.67 18.86
CA LYS A 49 -23.89 -13.60 19.36
C LYS A 49 -23.44 -13.28 20.80
N SER A 50 -23.41 -12.00 21.17
CA SER A 50 -23.04 -11.53 22.51
C SER A 50 -23.75 -10.18 22.79
N PRO A 51 -24.80 -10.16 23.63
CA PRO A 51 -25.56 -8.94 23.90
C PRO A 51 -24.75 -7.81 24.57
N GLU A 52 -23.64 -8.16 25.23
CA GLU A 52 -22.73 -7.23 25.92
C GLU A 52 -21.53 -6.79 25.06
N VAL A 53 -21.54 -7.09 23.75
CA VAL A 53 -20.44 -6.68 22.85
C VAL A 53 -20.37 -5.15 22.72
N ASP A 54 -19.16 -4.59 22.81
CA ASP A 54 -18.95 -3.18 22.44
C ASP A 54 -19.15 -3.02 20.93
N LEU A 55 -20.31 -2.48 20.56
CA LEU A 55 -20.70 -2.23 19.18
C LEU A 55 -19.76 -1.25 18.46
N LEU A 56 -19.03 -0.37 19.17
CA LEU A 56 -18.06 0.54 18.55
C LEU A 56 -16.90 -0.23 17.90
N THR A 57 -16.37 -1.26 18.58
CA THR A 57 -15.36 -2.18 18.01
C THR A 57 -15.86 -2.95 16.78
N GLN A 58 -17.18 -3.04 16.60
CA GLN A 58 -17.80 -3.81 15.52
C GLN A 58 -18.08 -2.98 14.26
N PHE A 59 -18.01 -1.64 14.32
CA PHE A 59 -18.03 -0.82 13.11
C PHE A 59 -16.78 -1.06 12.24
N PRO A 60 -16.85 -0.87 10.91
CA PRO A 60 -15.66 -0.85 10.07
C PRO A 60 -14.71 0.29 10.47
N SER A 61 -13.40 0.05 10.41
CA SER A 61 -12.42 1.13 10.41
C SER A 61 -12.75 2.16 9.31
N LEU A 62 -12.61 3.44 9.65
CA LEU A 62 -12.97 4.57 8.80
C LEU A 62 -14.44 4.58 8.32
N TYR A 63 -15.38 3.97 9.07
CA TYR A 63 -16.82 3.94 8.73
C TYR A 63 -17.37 5.31 8.31
N THR A 64 -17.08 6.37 9.07
CA THR A 64 -17.51 7.75 8.77
C THR A 64 -16.98 8.23 7.42
N SER A 65 -15.67 8.08 7.16
CA SER A 65 -15.05 8.49 5.89
C SER A 65 -15.60 7.70 4.71
N ARG A 66 -15.78 6.38 4.87
CA ARG A 66 -16.35 5.48 3.85
C ARG A 66 -17.82 5.77 3.57
N LEU A 67 -18.61 6.15 4.59
CA LEU A 67 -19.99 6.60 4.44
C LEU A 67 -20.05 7.95 3.71
N THR A 68 -19.21 8.91 4.08
CA THR A 68 -19.13 10.22 3.40
C THR A 68 -18.75 10.06 1.92
N ALA A 69 -17.73 9.27 1.61
CA ALA A 69 -17.36 8.95 0.22
C ALA A 69 -18.51 8.28 -0.56
N LYS A 70 -19.29 7.40 0.09
CA LYS A 70 -20.46 6.73 -0.52
C LYS A 70 -21.75 7.56 -0.55
N ARG A 71 -21.78 8.74 0.07
CA ARG A 71 -22.88 9.72 -0.09
C ARG A 71 -22.71 10.56 -1.35
N GLY A 72 -21.47 10.83 -1.74
CA GLY A 72 -21.13 11.73 -2.84
C GLY A 72 -21.40 13.20 -2.51
N VAL A 73 -20.95 14.08 -3.41
CA VAL A 73 -21.56 15.41 -3.57
C VAL A 73 -22.83 15.19 -4.41
N ASP A 74 -23.87 15.99 -4.17
CA ASP A 74 -25.20 15.90 -4.78
C ASP A 74 -26.02 14.62 -4.46
N ALA A 75 -26.47 14.53 -3.21
CA ALA A 75 -27.55 13.63 -2.78
C ALA A 75 -28.57 14.35 -1.87
N SER A 76 -29.28 15.35 -2.44
CA SER A 76 -30.41 16.04 -1.79
C SER A 76 -31.67 15.98 -2.67
N PRO A 77 -32.87 15.71 -2.11
CA PRO A 77 -34.12 15.74 -2.86
C PRO A 77 -34.52 17.17 -3.24
N LYS A 78 -35.29 17.33 -4.33
CA LYS A 78 -35.68 18.64 -4.87
C LYS A 78 -36.71 19.36 -3.99
N SER A 79 -36.38 20.53 -3.49
CA SER A 79 -37.35 21.58 -3.15
C SER A 79 -36.74 22.99 -3.24
N SER A 80 -37.57 23.92 -3.72
CA SER A 80 -37.36 25.33 -4.09
C SER A 80 -36.50 26.23 -3.16
N PRO A 81 -36.02 27.41 -3.63
CA PRO A 81 -34.88 28.09 -3.04
C PRO A 81 -35.25 29.13 -1.97
N GLU A 82 -34.44 29.23 -0.90
CA GLU A 82 -34.35 30.47 -0.12
C GLU A 82 -32.96 30.76 0.46
N LYS A 83 -32.60 32.05 0.38
CA LYS A 83 -31.64 32.83 1.19
C LYS A 83 -30.27 32.21 1.56
N LYS A 84 -29.23 32.85 1.02
CA LYS A 84 -27.83 32.75 1.47
C LYS A 84 -27.74 32.85 3.00
N THR A 85 -27.15 31.84 3.64
CA THR A 85 -26.47 31.99 4.93
C THR A 85 -25.07 31.43 4.78
N ASP A 86 -24.09 32.18 5.27
CA ASP A 86 -22.68 31.84 5.09
C ASP A 86 -22.32 30.66 5.99
N ARG A 87 -22.08 29.49 5.38
CA ARG A 87 -21.61 28.30 6.09
C ARG A 87 -20.12 28.15 5.91
N SER A 88 -19.41 28.97 6.69
CA SER A 88 -18.08 28.71 7.20
C SER A 88 -17.78 27.22 7.30
N THR A 89 -16.62 26.86 6.73
CA THR A 89 -15.85 25.64 6.96
C THR A 89 -16.30 24.82 8.17
N PHE A 90 -16.86 23.63 7.91
CA PHE A 90 -16.64 22.53 8.85
C PHE A 90 -15.13 22.31 8.95
N PRO A 91 -14.53 22.35 10.16
CA PRO A 91 -13.13 22.00 10.30
C PRO A 91 -12.95 20.56 9.81
N LEU A 92 -11.91 20.33 9.00
CA LEU A 92 -11.32 19.00 8.94
C LEU A 92 -10.91 18.62 10.37
N PRO A 93 -10.96 17.33 10.76
CA PRO A 93 -10.34 16.88 12.00
C PRO A 93 -8.91 17.44 12.07
N PRO A 94 -8.46 17.96 13.23
CA PRO A 94 -7.12 18.51 13.34
C PRO A 94 -6.11 17.46 12.88
N VAL A 95 -5.18 17.85 12.00
CA VAL A 95 -4.17 16.94 11.47
C VAL A 95 -3.18 16.66 12.60
N ILE A 96 -3.45 15.60 13.36
CA ILE A 96 -2.60 15.18 14.49
C ILE A 96 -1.18 15.04 13.97
N ASP A 97 -0.28 15.83 14.56
CA ASP A 97 1.15 15.76 14.29
C ASP A 97 1.75 14.85 15.37
N PHE A 98 2.25 13.68 14.98
CA PHE A 98 2.78 12.71 15.94
C PHE A 98 3.90 13.29 16.82
N ARG A 99 4.52 14.41 16.38
CA ARG A 99 5.53 15.17 17.12
C ARG A 99 5.01 15.81 18.41
N ASP A 100 3.70 16.01 18.54
CA ASP A 100 3.06 16.51 19.75
C ASP A 100 2.94 15.42 20.84
N ASP A 101 2.90 14.14 20.43
CA ASP A 101 2.87 12.96 21.32
C ASP A 101 4.29 12.47 21.73
N LEU A 102 5.35 13.13 21.26
CA LEU A 102 6.74 12.75 21.57
C LEU A 102 7.19 13.24 22.95
N LEU A 103 7.60 12.30 23.79
CA LEU A 103 8.06 12.59 25.14
C LEU A 103 9.56 12.90 25.14
N GLU A 104 9.94 14.14 25.47
CA GLU A 104 11.35 14.57 25.61
C GLU A 104 12.14 13.80 26.68
N GLY A 105 11.46 13.09 27.59
CA GLY A 105 12.05 12.19 28.58
C GLY A 105 12.08 10.71 28.18
N ALA A 106 11.67 10.34 26.96
CA ALA A 106 11.70 8.96 26.48
C ALA A 106 13.14 8.45 26.27
N GLU A 107 13.32 7.13 26.31
CA GLU A 107 14.56 6.51 25.88
C GLU A 107 14.76 6.70 24.36
N LEU A 108 15.97 7.11 23.97
CA LEU A 108 16.40 7.23 22.58
C LEU A 108 17.48 6.19 22.28
N THR A 109 17.09 5.08 21.67
CA THR A 109 17.99 3.95 21.35
C THR A 109 18.61 4.14 19.96
N ILE A 110 19.93 3.92 19.80
CA ILE A 110 20.56 3.78 18.48
C ILE A 110 20.37 2.32 18.01
N VAL A 111 19.61 2.12 16.94
CA VAL A 111 19.31 0.78 16.37
C VAL A 111 20.27 0.42 15.24
N ARG A 112 20.69 1.43 14.46
CA ARG A 112 21.74 1.31 13.43
C ARG A 112 22.71 2.49 13.56
N PRO A 113 24.02 2.29 13.40
CA PRO A 113 25.03 3.33 13.61
C PRO A 113 24.73 4.61 12.84
N LEU A 114 24.85 5.77 13.49
CA LEU A 114 24.62 7.07 12.86
C LEU A 114 25.85 7.51 12.05
N SER A 115 25.63 8.15 10.91
CA SER A 115 26.71 8.75 10.13
C SER A 115 27.29 9.99 10.83
N ASN A 116 28.55 10.33 10.53
CA ASN A 116 29.19 11.55 11.04
C ASN A 116 28.36 12.82 10.75
N THR A 117 27.61 12.84 9.64
CA THR A 117 26.71 13.94 9.27
C THR A 117 25.54 14.04 10.25
N VAL A 118 24.88 12.93 10.58
CA VAL A 118 23.76 12.89 11.54
C VAL A 118 24.24 13.14 12.98
N ILE A 119 25.40 12.60 13.37
CA ILE A 119 26.03 12.90 14.67
C ILE A 119 26.33 14.41 14.80
N SER A 120 26.75 15.07 13.70
CA SER A 120 27.00 16.51 13.69
C SER A 120 25.72 17.35 13.70
N LEU A 121 24.58 16.81 13.24
CA LEU A 121 23.26 17.46 13.38
C LEU A 121 22.67 17.35 14.78
N LEU A 122 23.01 16.29 15.54
CA LEU A 122 22.42 15.97 16.85
C LEU A 122 23.23 16.48 18.06
N ASP A 123 24.24 17.32 17.83
CA ASP A 123 25.31 17.69 18.77
C ASP A 123 26.22 16.51 19.15
N GLN A 124 27.51 16.64 18.83
CA GLN A 124 28.52 15.59 19.01
C GLN A 124 28.74 15.21 20.48
N SER A 125 28.33 16.03 21.44
CA SER A 125 28.65 15.85 22.86
C SER A 125 27.77 14.80 23.55
N LYS A 126 26.46 14.79 23.30
CA LYS A 126 25.48 13.82 23.80
C LYS A 126 24.23 13.80 22.92
N ILE A 127 24.04 12.73 22.13
CA ILE A 127 22.73 12.45 21.51
C ILE A 127 21.69 12.32 22.62
N SER A 128 20.69 13.18 22.65
CA SER A 128 19.66 13.20 23.70
C SER A 128 18.25 13.42 23.16
N SER A 129 17.26 12.84 23.84
CA SER A 129 15.86 12.87 23.46
C SER A 129 15.29 14.30 23.30
N PRO A 130 15.57 15.30 24.17
CA PRO A 130 15.09 16.66 23.96
C PRO A 130 15.66 17.32 22.69
N GLN A 131 16.96 17.15 22.40
CA GLN A 131 17.58 17.67 21.17
C GLN A 131 17.00 17.00 19.93
N PHE A 132 16.74 15.69 20.00
CA PHE A 132 16.15 14.94 18.89
C PHE A 132 14.68 15.32 18.62
N VAL A 133 13.86 15.45 19.67
CA VAL A 133 12.48 15.95 19.55
C VAL A 133 12.47 17.36 18.97
N GLU A 134 13.38 18.24 19.39
CA GLU A 134 13.51 19.60 18.85
C GLU A 134 13.94 19.61 17.37
N LEU A 135 14.82 18.68 16.94
CA LEU A 135 15.14 18.49 15.52
C LEU A 135 13.89 18.06 14.72
N LEU A 136 13.10 17.12 15.25
CA LEU A 136 11.86 16.65 14.62
C LEU A 136 10.83 17.78 14.51
N ARG A 137 10.65 18.61 15.54
CA ARG A 137 9.76 19.80 15.51
C ARG A 137 10.19 20.85 14.50
N LYS A 138 11.51 21.10 14.37
CA LYS A 138 12.09 22.02 13.38
C LYS A 138 12.04 21.50 11.94
N SER A 139 11.94 20.19 11.74
CA SER A 139 11.91 19.57 10.42
C SER A 139 10.59 19.84 9.68
N GLU A 140 10.68 20.02 8.37
CA GLU A 140 9.53 20.23 7.48
C GLU A 140 8.89 18.88 7.14
N VAL A 141 7.59 18.70 7.42
CA VAL A 141 6.92 17.44 7.09
C VAL A 141 6.47 17.47 5.62
N THR A 142 7.21 16.80 4.74
CA THR A 142 6.97 16.78 3.29
C THR A 142 5.93 15.75 2.88
N TRP A 143 5.71 14.70 3.68
CA TRP A 143 4.68 13.69 3.46
C TRP A 143 4.15 13.09 4.77
N ARG A 144 2.89 12.65 4.77
CA ARG A 144 2.24 11.90 5.88
C ARG A 144 1.36 10.81 5.29
N SER A 145 1.36 9.63 5.90
CA SER A 145 0.47 8.53 5.51
C SER A 145 -0.98 8.83 5.88
N PRO A 146 -1.95 8.65 4.95
CA PRO A 146 -3.37 8.68 5.28
C PRO A 146 -3.83 7.53 6.19
N ALA A 147 -2.99 6.51 6.42
CA ALA A 147 -3.33 5.30 7.17
C ALA A 147 -2.74 5.25 8.59
N SER A 148 -1.63 5.95 8.86
CA SER A 148 -1.00 6.02 10.19
C SER A 148 -0.31 7.37 10.42
N PRO A 149 -0.59 8.09 11.53
CA PRO A 149 0.09 9.36 11.82
C PRO A 149 1.60 9.18 12.10
N TRP A 150 2.02 7.96 12.48
CA TRP A 150 3.41 7.60 12.77
C TRP A 150 4.23 7.30 11.50
N ARG A 151 3.60 7.24 10.32
CA ARG A 151 4.28 7.13 9.02
C ARG A 151 4.34 8.50 8.34
N ALA A 152 5.51 9.13 8.33
CA ALA A 152 5.75 10.45 7.77
C ALA A 152 7.16 10.57 7.18
N LEU A 153 7.35 11.58 6.32
CA LEU A 153 8.67 12.00 5.84
C LEU A 153 8.93 13.43 6.30
N LEU A 154 10.06 13.63 6.99
CA LEU A 154 10.47 14.92 7.54
C LEU A 154 11.78 15.35 6.90
N ARG A 155 11.78 16.45 6.16
CA ARG A 155 12.98 17.08 5.61
C ARG A 155 13.68 17.88 6.70
N VAL A 156 14.93 17.52 6.98
CA VAL A 156 15.77 18.16 8.01
C VAL A 156 16.53 19.35 7.40
N ASN A 157 17.05 19.18 6.18
CA ASN A 157 17.73 20.22 5.41
C ASN A 157 17.65 19.88 3.90
N LEU A 158 18.55 20.42 3.07
CA LEU A 158 18.55 20.14 1.62
C LEU A 158 18.95 18.70 1.27
N ASP A 159 19.74 18.05 2.12
CA ASP A 159 20.45 16.80 1.83
C ASP A 159 19.96 15.61 2.68
N ILE A 160 19.21 15.85 3.76
CA ILE A 160 18.81 14.84 4.75
C ILE A 160 17.31 14.90 5.04
N CYS A 161 16.69 13.73 5.09
CA CYS A 161 15.36 13.51 5.63
C CYS A 161 15.34 12.36 6.66
N ILE A 162 14.24 12.30 7.41
CA ILE A 162 13.89 11.23 8.35
C ILE A 162 12.57 10.63 7.88
N LYS A 163 12.55 9.34 7.55
CA LYS A 163 11.29 8.58 7.43
C LYS A 163 10.95 7.99 8.79
N THR A 164 9.71 8.13 9.22
CA THR A 164 9.21 7.50 10.45
C THR A 164 8.37 6.27 10.11
N ILE A 165 8.55 5.20 10.87
CA ILE A 165 7.72 3.99 10.83
C ILE A 165 7.49 3.44 12.25
N PRO A 166 6.37 2.77 12.54
CA PRO A 166 6.15 2.01 13.78
C PRO A 166 7.29 1.02 14.10
N ASP A 167 7.52 0.71 15.39
CA ASP A 167 8.59 -0.21 15.82
C ASP A 167 8.20 -1.71 15.85
N ASP A 168 7.00 -2.07 15.38
CA ASP A 168 6.59 -3.44 15.04
C ASP A 168 6.79 -3.79 13.54
N GLU A 169 7.11 -2.78 12.71
CA GLU A 169 7.51 -2.94 11.31
C GLU A 169 9.03 -3.21 11.18
N ASP A 170 9.44 -3.93 10.13
CA ASP A 170 10.85 -4.25 9.91
C ASP A 170 11.63 -3.18 9.12
N LEU A 171 12.96 -3.27 9.16
CA LEU A 171 13.89 -2.30 8.57
C LEU A 171 14.35 -2.67 7.13
N THR A 172 13.54 -3.38 6.33
CA THR A 172 13.90 -3.79 4.94
C THR A 172 14.35 -2.62 4.07
N GLU A 173 13.76 -1.44 4.23
CA GLU A 173 14.23 -0.26 3.49
C GLU A 173 15.67 0.07 3.86
N TYR A 174 15.97 0.23 5.15
CA TYR A 174 17.32 0.59 5.60
C TYR A 174 18.38 -0.48 5.22
N SER A 175 18.07 -1.77 5.34
CA SER A 175 18.99 -2.84 4.94
C SER A 175 19.23 -2.86 3.43
N THR A 176 18.19 -2.65 2.61
CA THR A 176 18.35 -2.48 1.16
C THR A 176 19.17 -1.25 0.81
N LEU A 177 18.97 -0.11 1.49
CA LEU A 177 19.78 1.08 1.23
C LEU A 177 21.27 0.84 1.59
N GLU A 178 21.57 0.10 2.66
CA GLU A 178 22.95 -0.34 2.97
C GLU A 178 23.48 -1.31 1.89
N TYR A 179 22.67 -2.25 1.43
CA TYR A 179 23.02 -3.21 0.38
C TYR A 179 23.31 -2.52 -0.96
N LEU A 180 22.48 -1.54 -1.36
CA LEU A 180 22.66 -0.75 -2.58
C LEU A 180 23.92 0.11 -2.50
N VAL A 181 24.17 0.82 -1.39
CA VAL A 181 25.41 1.60 -1.23
C VAL A 181 26.67 0.71 -1.28
N LEU A 182 26.61 -0.52 -0.79
CA LEU A 182 27.74 -1.46 -0.82
C LEU A 182 28.01 -2.05 -2.22
N HIS A 183 26.98 -2.29 -3.04
CA HIS A 183 27.13 -3.00 -4.32
C HIS A 183 27.00 -2.10 -5.56
N LYS A 184 26.32 -0.95 -5.44
CA LYS A 184 26.06 0.04 -6.48
C LYS A 184 26.00 1.47 -5.89
N PRO A 185 27.14 2.03 -5.41
CA PRO A 185 27.18 3.32 -4.70
C PRO A 185 26.72 4.54 -5.51
N ASP A 186 26.68 4.41 -6.84
CA ASP A 186 26.24 5.42 -7.81
C ASP A 186 24.78 5.23 -8.26
N PHE A 187 24.09 4.19 -7.78
CA PHE A 187 22.67 4.01 -8.06
C PHE A 187 21.84 5.12 -7.39
N PRO A 188 20.81 5.69 -8.06
CA PRO A 188 19.99 6.75 -7.50
C PRO A 188 18.98 6.21 -6.48
N ALA A 189 19.45 5.78 -5.31
CA ALA A 189 18.66 5.43 -4.14
C ALA A 189 19.17 6.16 -2.88
N PRO A 190 18.31 6.47 -1.88
CA PRO A 190 18.71 7.23 -0.71
C PRO A 190 19.88 6.60 0.05
N LYS A 191 20.89 7.39 0.41
CA LYS A 191 22.04 6.91 1.18
C LYS A 191 21.64 6.84 2.66
N PRO A 192 21.77 5.68 3.33
CA PRO A 192 21.35 5.52 4.71
C PRO A 192 22.34 6.20 5.66
N TYR A 193 21.84 6.86 6.70
CA TYR A 193 22.64 7.61 7.67
C TYR A 193 22.40 7.19 9.13
N GLY A 194 21.71 6.08 9.34
CA GLY A 194 21.46 5.44 10.64
C GLY A 194 19.98 5.38 11.03
N VAL A 195 19.68 4.67 12.13
CA VAL A 195 18.32 4.50 12.65
C VAL A 195 18.31 4.75 14.16
N LEU A 196 17.48 5.69 14.58
CA LEU A 196 17.09 5.88 15.98
C LEU A 196 15.74 5.19 16.26
N ARG A 197 15.50 4.83 17.52
CA ARG A 197 14.17 4.43 18.01
C ARG A 197 13.85 5.24 19.26
N MET A 198 12.62 5.76 19.33
CA MET A 198 12.11 6.48 20.49
C MET A 198 10.63 6.14 20.63
N GLN A 199 10.18 5.86 21.86
CA GLN A 199 8.84 5.30 22.12
C GLN A 199 8.59 4.07 21.20
N ASN A 200 7.54 4.11 20.37
CA ASN A 200 7.15 3.05 19.45
C ASN A 200 7.35 3.44 17.97
N THR A 201 8.48 4.09 17.67
CA THR A 201 8.76 4.58 16.31
C THR A 201 10.25 4.47 15.99
N HIS A 202 10.55 3.93 14.81
CA HIS A 202 11.85 4.02 14.16
C HIS A 202 11.94 5.28 13.31
N PHE A 203 13.11 5.91 13.38
CA PHE A 203 13.45 7.15 12.70
C PHE A 203 14.65 6.88 11.80
N ILE A 204 14.38 6.63 10.52
CA ILE A 204 15.37 6.23 9.52
C ILE A 204 15.93 7.51 8.88
N PHE A 205 17.18 7.84 9.17
CA PHE A 205 17.87 8.95 8.51
C PHE A 205 18.40 8.50 7.16
N MET A 206 18.13 9.28 6.12
CA MET A 206 18.60 9.00 4.76
C MET A 206 18.83 10.30 3.96
N SER A 207 19.48 10.20 2.81
CA SER A 207 19.65 11.36 1.93
C SER A 207 18.33 11.79 1.28
N TYR A 208 18.01 13.08 1.36
CA TYR A 208 16.88 13.67 0.68
C TYR A 208 17.21 13.92 -0.80
N TYR A 209 16.26 13.65 -1.70
CA TYR A 209 16.35 14.04 -3.10
C TYR A 209 15.57 15.35 -3.34
N PRO A 210 16.24 16.49 -3.56
CA PRO A 210 15.56 17.71 -3.98
C PRO A 210 15.01 17.51 -5.41
N GLY A 211 13.72 17.73 -5.57
CA GLY A 211 13.01 17.61 -6.85
C GLY A 211 11.51 17.43 -6.65
N VAL A 212 10.83 16.90 -7.67
CA VAL A 212 9.40 16.57 -7.63
C VAL A 212 9.16 15.10 -7.98
N THR A 213 8.07 14.51 -7.51
CA THR A 213 7.71 13.15 -7.91
C THR A 213 7.21 13.16 -9.37
N LEU A 214 7.52 12.09 -10.11
CA LEU A 214 7.11 11.93 -11.51
C LEU A 214 5.58 12.00 -11.63
N ALA A 215 4.84 11.54 -10.62
CA ALA A 215 3.38 11.66 -10.52
C ALA A 215 2.86 13.10 -10.65
N SER A 216 3.57 14.09 -10.09
CA SER A 216 3.15 15.50 -10.14
C SER A 216 3.24 16.09 -11.55
N VAL A 217 4.20 15.64 -12.37
CA VAL A 217 4.43 16.14 -13.73
C VAL A 217 3.91 15.21 -14.84
N TRP A 218 3.62 13.93 -14.56
CA TRP A 218 3.29 12.92 -15.58
C TRP A 218 2.18 13.33 -16.56
N LYS A 219 1.18 14.07 -16.09
CA LYS A 219 0.04 14.54 -16.90
C LYS A 219 0.38 15.67 -17.86
N ILE A 220 1.48 16.40 -17.64
CA ILE A 220 1.95 17.48 -18.53
C ILE A 220 3.13 17.07 -19.42
N LEU A 221 3.74 15.89 -19.19
CA LEU A 221 4.84 15.40 -20.02
C LEU A 221 4.40 15.08 -21.46
N SER A 222 5.21 15.51 -22.42
CA SER A 222 5.06 15.12 -23.83
C SER A 222 5.31 13.62 -24.02
N PRO A 223 4.74 12.97 -25.07
CA PRO A 223 5.05 11.57 -25.38
C PRO A 223 6.55 11.30 -25.56
N SER A 224 7.30 12.25 -26.14
CA SER A 224 8.77 12.19 -26.23
C SER A 224 9.44 12.18 -24.86
N SER A 225 9.03 13.07 -23.95
CA SER A 225 9.57 13.14 -22.58
C SER A 225 9.21 11.89 -21.76
N LYS A 226 8.01 11.32 -21.97
CA LYS A 226 7.62 10.03 -21.37
C LYS A 226 8.49 8.86 -21.88
N GLY A 227 8.77 8.82 -23.19
CA GLY A 227 9.71 7.86 -23.78
C GLY A 227 11.15 8.04 -23.27
N HIS A 228 11.56 9.28 -23.01
CA HIS A 228 12.88 9.57 -22.41
C HIS A 228 12.96 9.06 -20.95
N ILE A 229 11.93 9.31 -20.14
CA ILE A 229 11.81 8.76 -18.78
C ILE A 229 11.75 7.22 -18.79
N GLN A 230 10.98 6.61 -19.70
CA GLN A 230 10.96 5.14 -19.88
C GLN A 230 12.35 4.59 -20.22
N THR A 231 13.13 5.30 -21.05
CA THR A 231 14.50 4.90 -21.41
C THR A 231 15.44 4.98 -20.21
N GLN A 232 15.38 6.07 -19.43
CA GLN A 232 16.17 6.21 -18.20
C GLN A 232 15.81 5.11 -17.19
N LEU A 233 14.51 4.87 -16.95
CA LEU A 233 14.05 3.86 -16.00
C LEU A 233 14.38 2.43 -16.48
N SER A 234 14.38 2.18 -17.79
CA SER A 234 14.84 0.92 -18.37
C SER A 234 16.31 0.65 -18.04
N ASN A 235 17.17 1.67 -18.19
CA ASN A 235 18.59 1.55 -17.88
C ASN A 235 18.81 1.30 -16.38
N LEU A 236 18.10 2.04 -15.52
CA LEU A 236 18.15 1.83 -14.07
C LEU A 236 17.67 0.43 -13.66
N LEU A 237 16.58 -0.08 -14.23
CA LEU A 237 16.08 -1.42 -13.91
C LEU A 237 16.97 -2.54 -14.44
N ILE A 238 17.59 -2.36 -15.62
CA ILE A 238 18.59 -3.31 -16.15
C ILE A 238 19.83 -3.31 -15.25
N ASP A 239 20.31 -2.14 -14.83
CA ASP A 239 21.44 -2.05 -13.91
C ASP A 239 21.11 -2.68 -12.55
N LEU A 240 19.98 -2.33 -11.93
CA LEU A 240 19.52 -2.89 -10.65
C LEU A 240 19.47 -4.42 -10.69
N ARG A 241 18.93 -5.00 -11.77
CA ARG A 241 18.84 -6.46 -11.97
C ARG A 241 20.16 -7.18 -12.20
N SER A 242 21.27 -6.46 -12.43
CA SER A 242 22.61 -7.07 -12.48
C SER A 242 23.15 -7.48 -11.11
N LEU A 243 22.53 -7.03 -10.01
CA LEU A 243 22.84 -7.46 -8.65
C LEU A 243 22.69 -8.98 -8.50
N GLN A 244 23.78 -9.65 -8.14
CA GLN A 244 23.83 -11.11 -8.06
C GLN A 244 23.22 -11.63 -6.75
N SER A 245 22.13 -12.40 -6.86
CA SER A 245 21.61 -13.21 -5.76
C SER A 245 22.67 -14.23 -5.35
N SER A 246 23.33 -14.01 -4.21
CA SER A 246 24.55 -14.71 -3.78
C SER A 246 24.28 -16.11 -3.20
N GLY A 247 23.39 -16.88 -3.83
CA GLY A 247 22.74 -18.05 -3.22
C GLY A 247 21.81 -17.67 -2.06
N ARG A 248 21.30 -16.42 -2.07
CA ARG A 248 20.46 -15.85 -1.00
C ARG A 248 19.02 -16.32 -1.09
N GLU A 249 18.36 -16.30 0.05
CA GLU A 249 16.91 -16.38 0.19
C GLU A 249 16.21 -15.25 -0.59
N LEU A 250 15.00 -15.52 -1.08
CA LEU A 250 14.13 -14.53 -1.69
C LEU A 250 13.54 -13.61 -0.60
N GLY A 251 13.31 -12.35 -0.96
CA GLY A 251 12.89 -11.29 -0.03
C GLY A 251 14.00 -10.31 0.30
N GLY A 252 13.87 -9.67 1.48
CA GLY A 252 14.75 -8.58 1.94
C GLY A 252 16.23 -8.97 2.06
N THR A 253 17.11 -7.97 1.99
CA THR A 253 18.56 -8.18 1.84
C THR A 253 19.27 -8.72 3.08
N ALA A 254 18.62 -8.68 4.25
CA ALA A 254 19.10 -9.18 5.54
C ALA A 254 18.15 -10.25 6.14
N SER A 255 17.58 -11.10 5.28
CA SER A 255 16.66 -12.19 5.62
C SER A 255 15.36 -11.72 6.31
N GLU A 256 14.84 -10.55 5.93
CA GLU A 256 13.48 -10.13 6.30
C GLU A 256 12.39 -10.99 5.62
N GLY A 257 12.73 -11.79 4.62
CA GLY A 257 11.84 -12.71 3.91
C GLY A 257 10.91 -12.02 2.91
N CYS A 258 9.97 -12.77 2.33
CA CYS A 258 9.13 -12.31 1.22
C CYS A 258 7.93 -11.47 1.70
N LYS A 259 7.69 -10.34 1.02
CA LYS A 259 6.57 -9.43 1.26
C LYS A 259 5.67 -9.32 0.03
N ASP A 260 4.37 -9.39 0.26
CA ASP A 260 3.33 -9.12 -0.73
C ASP A 260 2.29 -8.15 -0.15
N LEU A 261 2.27 -6.91 -0.65
CA LEU A 261 1.29 -5.90 -0.24
C LEU A 261 0.23 -5.76 -1.34
N ARG A 262 -1.00 -6.16 -0.99
CA ARG A 262 -2.21 -5.96 -1.82
C ARG A 262 -3.25 -5.20 -1.00
N ARG A 263 -4.37 -5.83 -0.62
CA ARG A 263 -5.26 -5.26 0.43
C ARG A 263 -4.62 -5.23 1.81
N GLN A 264 -3.72 -6.17 2.09
CA GLN A 264 -3.02 -6.36 3.36
C GLN A 264 -1.60 -6.84 3.06
N LEU A 265 -0.68 -6.64 4.00
CA LEU A 265 0.68 -7.18 3.90
C LEU A 265 0.67 -8.66 4.28
N ARG A 266 0.95 -9.53 3.30
CA ARG A 266 1.31 -10.93 3.53
C ARG A 266 2.83 -11.01 3.65
N HIS A 267 3.33 -11.51 4.78
CA HIS A 267 4.76 -11.50 5.10
C HIS A 267 5.23 -12.90 5.53
N HIS A 268 6.09 -13.52 4.73
CA HIS A 268 6.72 -14.78 5.09
C HIS A 268 8.13 -14.51 5.61
N LYS A 269 8.26 -14.41 6.94
CA LYS A 269 9.53 -14.18 7.66
C LYS A 269 10.48 -15.39 7.68
N GLY A 270 10.06 -16.53 7.14
CA GLY A 270 10.91 -17.72 6.98
C GLY A 270 11.69 -17.70 5.65
N PRO A 271 12.77 -18.49 5.54
CA PRO A 271 13.55 -18.58 4.32
C PRO A 271 12.72 -19.16 3.15
N ILE A 272 12.88 -18.57 1.97
CA ILE A 272 12.40 -19.11 0.70
C ILE A 272 13.62 -19.19 -0.23
N SER A 273 14.04 -20.40 -0.58
CA SER A 273 15.27 -20.66 -1.35
C SER A 273 15.12 -20.58 -2.86
N ASP A 274 13.89 -20.61 -3.36
CA ASP A 274 13.59 -20.93 -4.76
C ASP A 274 12.19 -20.48 -5.19
N THR A 275 11.90 -20.69 -6.47
CA THR A 275 10.66 -20.27 -7.13
C THR A 275 9.44 -21.09 -6.70
N GLU A 276 9.62 -22.35 -6.27
CA GLU A 276 8.51 -23.23 -5.85
C GLU A 276 8.04 -22.86 -4.44
N GLY A 277 8.97 -22.50 -3.56
CA GLY A 277 8.67 -21.86 -2.28
C GLY A 277 7.98 -20.49 -2.47
N PHE A 278 8.40 -19.70 -3.46
CA PHE A 278 7.77 -18.40 -3.76
C PHE A 278 6.35 -18.55 -4.33
N GLU A 279 6.13 -19.48 -5.26
CA GLU A 279 4.79 -19.81 -5.76
C GLU A 279 3.91 -20.40 -4.64
N SER A 280 4.50 -21.17 -3.72
CA SER A 280 3.79 -21.65 -2.52
C SER A 280 3.33 -20.49 -1.64
N PHE A 281 4.17 -19.47 -1.41
CA PHE A 281 3.84 -18.22 -0.72
C PHE A 281 2.80 -17.37 -1.48
N GLN A 282 2.95 -17.21 -2.81
CA GLN A 282 2.00 -16.47 -3.65
C GLN A 282 0.57 -16.97 -3.42
N PHE A 283 0.38 -18.29 -3.42
CA PHE A 283 -0.91 -18.95 -3.22
C PHE A 283 -1.25 -19.32 -1.75
N SER A 284 -0.54 -18.80 -0.74
CA SER A 284 -0.66 -19.28 0.65
C SER A 284 -1.82 -18.71 1.49
N ASP A 285 -2.82 -18.05 0.90
CA ASP A 285 -3.90 -17.42 1.68
C ASP A 285 -5.15 -18.33 1.81
N PRO A 286 -5.43 -18.90 3.00
CA PRO A 286 -6.52 -19.86 3.19
C PRO A 286 -7.91 -19.21 3.22
N ASN A 287 -8.01 -17.88 3.30
CA ASN A 287 -9.30 -17.19 3.40
C ASN A 287 -9.98 -16.97 2.04
N TYR A 288 -9.20 -17.08 0.96
CA TYR A 288 -9.56 -16.53 -0.36
C TYR A 288 -9.46 -17.53 -1.53
N GLY A 289 -8.81 -18.69 -1.34
CA GLY A 289 -8.78 -19.77 -2.32
C GLY A 289 -9.18 -21.13 -1.70
N SER A 290 -9.98 -21.92 -2.41
CA SER A 290 -10.14 -23.35 -2.10
C SER A 290 -9.00 -24.16 -2.67
N GLU A 291 -8.67 -25.31 -2.06
CA GLU A 291 -7.63 -26.24 -2.57
C GLU A 291 -7.79 -26.59 -4.05
N VAL A 292 -9.03 -26.75 -4.52
CA VAL A 292 -9.34 -27.02 -5.93
C VAL A 292 -9.00 -25.82 -6.81
N SER A 293 -9.31 -24.60 -6.37
CA SER A 293 -8.98 -23.36 -7.09
C SER A 293 -7.47 -23.11 -7.13
N ILE A 294 -6.80 -23.24 -5.98
CA ILE A 294 -5.34 -23.08 -5.86
C ILE A 294 -4.62 -24.14 -6.69
N THR A 295 -5.06 -25.41 -6.64
CA THR A 295 -4.50 -26.48 -7.48
C THR A 295 -4.73 -26.24 -8.97
N PHE A 296 -5.89 -25.68 -9.36
CA PHE A 296 -6.16 -25.30 -10.74
C PHE A 296 -5.23 -24.18 -11.22
N LEU A 297 -5.10 -23.09 -10.44
CA LEU A 297 -4.22 -21.97 -10.79
C LEU A 297 -2.74 -22.40 -10.83
N ARG A 298 -2.27 -23.22 -9.87
CA ARG A 298 -0.92 -23.80 -9.91
C ARG A 298 -0.66 -24.66 -11.14
N ARG A 299 -1.66 -25.40 -11.65
CA ARG A 299 -1.55 -26.16 -12.91
C ARG A 299 -1.50 -25.29 -14.17
N MET A 300 -1.83 -24.00 -14.05
CA MET A 300 -1.68 -23.01 -15.12
C MET A 300 -0.34 -22.28 -15.06
N LEU A 301 0.53 -22.52 -14.07
CA LEU A 301 1.88 -21.95 -14.06
C LEU A 301 2.69 -22.47 -15.27
N PRO A 302 3.42 -21.59 -15.98
CA PRO A 302 4.32 -22.04 -17.04
C PRO A 302 5.53 -22.81 -16.48
N SER A 303 6.02 -23.79 -17.23
CA SER A 303 7.13 -24.68 -16.83
C SER A 303 8.52 -24.02 -16.87
N ASP A 304 8.62 -22.73 -17.18
CA ASP A 304 9.87 -21.98 -17.16
C ASP A 304 10.27 -21.64 -15.72
N LYS A 305 11.57 -21.75 -15.40
CA LYS A 305 12.09 -21.26 -14.13
C LYS A 305 12.45 -19.79 -14.30
N PRO A 306 11.75 -18.84 -13.65
CA PRO A 306 12.09 -17.43 -13.76
C PRO A 306 13.43 -17.13 -13.08
N GLU A 307 14.15 -16.14 -13.61
CA GLU A 307 15.40 -15.68 -13.01
C GLU A 307 15.12 -14.97 -11.68
N ILE A 308 15.98 -15.16 -10.68
CA ILE A 308 15.92 -14.39 -9.43
C ILE A 308 16.77 -13.13 -9.61
N VAL A 309 16.14 -11.96 -9.48
CA VAL A 309 16.75 -10.66 -9.70
C VAL A 309 16.43 -9.72 -8.55
N PHE A 310 17.19 -8.63 -8.41
CA PHE A 310 16.82 -7.59 -7.45
C PHE A 310 15.67 -6.73 -7.99
N THR A 311 14.67 -6.48 -7.13
CA THR A 311 13.47 -5.69 -7.43
C THR A 311 13.26 -4.62 -6.36
N HIS A 312 12.73 -3.47 -6.77
CA HIS A 312 12.24 -2.41 -5.89
C HIS A 312 10.91 -2.82 -5.22
N GLY A 313 10.07 -3.58 -5.92
CA GLY A 313 8.86 -4.21 -5.39
C GLY A 313 7.69 -3.25 -5.15
N ASP A 314 7.85 -1.94 -5.36
CA ASP A 314 6.79 -0.93 -5.22
C ASP A 314 7.05 0.31 -6.11
N LEU A 315 7.54 0.08 -7.33
CA LEU A 315 7.96 1.16 -8.22
C LEU A 315 6.78 1.80 -8.98
N HIS A 316 6.21 2.88 -8.44
CA HIS A 316 5.19 3.69 -9.11
C HIS A 316 5.60 5.17 -9.25
N LEU A 317 4.78 5.95 -9.95
CA LEU A 317 5.02 7.36 -10.29
C LEU A 317 5.39 8.27 -9.09
N GLU A 318 4.98 7.92 -7.88
CA GLU A 318 5.24 8.73 -6.67
C GLU A 318 6.63 8.42 -6.08
N ASN A 319 7.13 7.20 -6.32
CA ASN A 319 8.41 6.69 -5.84
C ASN A 319 9.58 6.96 -6.82
N ILE A 320 9.33 7.73 -7.88
CA ILE A 320 10.33 8.21 -8.86
C ILE A 320 10.45 9.72 -8.70
N VAL A 321 11.62 10.22 -8.30
CA VAL A 321 11.93 11.65 -8.18
C VAL A 321 12.63 12.14 -9.44
N VAL A 322 12.16 13.26 -9.98
CA VAL A 322 12.71 13.91 -11.18
C VAL A 322 13.05 15.38 -10.94
N ASN A 323 13.98 15.89 -11.75
CA ASN A 323 14.31 17.32 -11.89
C ASN A 323 14.33 17.74 -13.36
N ASP A 324 14.22 19.04 -13.59
CA ASP A 324 14.47 19.64 -14.90
C ASP A 324 15.92 19.40 -15.33
N SER A 325 16.11 18.87 -16.55
CA SER A 325 17.40 18.75 -17.20
C SER A 325 17.80 20.07 -17.87
N PRO A 326 19.10 20.40 -17.98
CA PRO A 326 19.59 21.47 -18.85
C PRO A 326 19.17 21.35 -20.34
N SER A 327 18.67 20.18 -20.76
CA SER A 327 18.10 19.96 -22.10
C SER A 327 16.63 20.36 -22.25
N GLY A 328 15.93 20.72 -21.17
CA GLY A 328 14.49 21.02 -21.17
C GLY A 328 13.54 19.82 -21.08
N ASP A 329 14.08 18.61 -20.87
CA ASP A 329 13.34 17.40 -20.49
C ASP A 329 13.50 17.11 -18.98
N PHE A 330 12.89 16.04 -18.47
CA PHE A 330 13.08 15.60 -17.08
C PHE A 330 14.13 14.48 -16.96
N SER A 331 14.95 14.55 -15.90
CA SER A 331 15.88 13.49 -15.50
C SER A 331 15.47 12.86 -14.17
N ILE A 332 15.50 11.53 -14.09
CA ILE A 332 15.34 10.76 -12.85
C ILE A 332 16.59 11.00 -12.00
N VAL A 333 16.38 11.48 -10.77
CA VAL A 333 17.46 11.75 -9.80
C VAL A 333 17.44 10.79 -8.62
N GLY A 334 16.29 10.18 -8.30
CA GLY A 334 16.13 9.24 -7.19
C GLY A 334 14.97 8.28 -7.40
N LEU A 335 15.14 7.03 -6.96
CA LEU A 335 14.09 6.05 -6.70
C LEU A 335 13.99 5.86 -5.19
N ILE A 336 12.80 5.99 -4.62
CA ILE A 336 12.57 6.08 -3.17
C ILE A 336 11.54 5.06 -2.67
N ASP A 337 11.47 4.86 -1.35
CA ASP A 337 10.55 3.94 -0.68
C ASP A 337 10.84 2.44 -0.93
N TRP A 338 11.95 1.96 -0.37
CA TRP A 338 12.48 0.61 -0.63
C TRP A 338 11.94 -0.48 0.33
N GLU A 339 10.86 -0.23 1.08
CA GLU A 339 10.38 -1.13 2.15
C GLU A 339 9.80 -2.49 1.68
N HIS A 340 9.62 -2.66 0.37
CA HIS A 340 9.15 -3.89 -0.30
C HIS A 340 10.17 -4.51 -1.27
N SER A 341 11.39 -3.97 -1.28
CA SER A 341 12.48 -4.44 -2.14
C SER A 341 13.05 -5.80 -1.72
N GLY A 342 13.89 -6.38 -2.59
CA GLY A 342 14.55 -7.64 -2.31
C GLY A 342 14.90 -8.45 -3.56
N PHE A 343 15.32 -9.69 -3.34
CA PHE A 343 15.50 -10.69 -4.41
C PHE A 343 14.19 -11.45 -4.67
N TYR A 344 13.67 -11.36 -5.89
CA TYR A 344 12.40 -11.96 -6.29
C TYR A 344 12.47 -12.46 -7.74
N PRO A 345 11.52 -13.29 -8.22
CA PRO A 345 11.43 -13.66 -9.62
C PRO A 345 11.30 -12.45 -10.56
N ASP A 346 11.89 -12.54 -11.77
CA ASP A 346 11.99 -11.43 -12.73
C ASP A 346 10.65 -10.83 -13.20
N TRP A 347 9.57 -11.58 -13.11
CA TRP A 347 8.19 -11.14 -13.36
C TRP A 347 7.54 -10.38 -12.19
N TRP A 348 8.07 -10.46 -10.97
CA TRP A 348 7.42 -9.92 -9.76
C TRP A 348 7.25 -8.40 -9.82
N GLU A 349 8.29 -7.68 -10.23
CA GLU A 349 8.22 -6.22 -10.44
C GLU A 349 7.12 -5.84 -11.45
N SER A 350 6.88 -6.67 -12.48
CA SER A 350 5.81 -6.42 -13.47
C SER A 350 4.42 -6.44 -12.83
N VAL A 351 4.19 -7.39 -11.91
CA VAL A 351 2.98 -7.47 -11.09
C VAL A 351 2.90 -6.29 -10.12
N ARG A 352 3.98 -5.97 -9.40
CA ARG A 352 3.98 -4.88 -8.41
C ARG A 352 3.77 -3.50 -9.03
N MET A 353 4.45 -3.17 -10.13
CA MET A 353 4.24 -1.93 -10.88
C MET A 353 2.82 -1.79 -11.48
N THR A 354 2.03 -2.86 -11.53
CA THR A 354 0.65 -2.88 -12.07
C THR A 354 -0.41 -3.20 -11.02
N ASN A 355 -0.05 -3.31 -9.73
CA ASN A 355 -0.96 -3.62 -8.62
C ASN A 355 -2.12 -2.60 -8.52
N CYS A 356 -1.86 -1.34 -8.88
CA CYS A 356 -2.85 -0.26 -8.90
C CYS A 356 -3.60 -0.10 -10.23
N LEU A 357 -3.39 -0.96 -11.24
CA LEU A 357 -4.02 -0.85 -12.56
C LEU A 357 -5.52 -1.22 -12.51
N SER A 358 -6.35 -0.18 -12.38
CA SER A 358 -7.81 -0.27 -12.34
C SER A 358 -8.45 -0.35 -13.74
N THR A 359 -9.66 -0.92 -13.84
CA THR A 359 -10.42 -0.97 -15.10
C THR A 359 -10.98 0.38 -15.55
N ASN A 360 -10.91 1.39 -14.68
CA ASN A 360 -11.34 2.77 -14.91
C ASN A 360 -10.17 3.77 -14.79
N GLU A 361 -8.94 3.29 -15.05
CA GLU A 361 -7.71 4.07 -15.01
C GLU A 361 -7.72 5.24 -16.00
N LYS A 362 -7.00 6.31 -15.66
CA LYS A 362 -6.88 7.55 -16.45
C LYS A 362 -5.44 7.95 -16.72
N SER A 363 -4.47 7.39 -16.00
CA SER A 363 -3.04 7.54 -16.25
C SER A 363 -2.61 6.61 -17.38
N ASP A 364 -1.91 7.15 -18.38
CA ASP A 364 -1.29 6.38 -19.45
C ASP A 364 0.02 5.69 -19.02
N TRP A 365 0.47 5.87 -17.77
CA TRP A 365 1.71 5.32 -17.19
C TRP A 365 1.99 3.87 -17.59
N PHE A 366 0.98 3.02 -17.53
CA PHE A 366 1.09 1.58 -17.79
C PHE A 366 1.43 1.24 -19.26
N TYR A 367 1.35 2.21 -20.19
CA TYR A 367 1.83 2.08 -21.57
C TYR A 367 3.34 2.33 -21.71
N TRP A 368 3.96 2.99 -20.72
CA TRP A 368 5.34 3.46 -20.70
C TRP A 368 6.24 2.67 -19.74
N LEU A 369 5.79 1.49 -19.28
CA LEU A 369 6.60 0.58 -18.48
C LEU A 369 7.81 0.08 -19.30
N PRO A 370 9.04 0.00 -18.72
CA PRO A 370 10.20 -0.55 -19.42
C PRO A 370 10.05 -2.03 -19.82
N GLU A 371 10.66 -2.44 -20.93
CA GLU A 371 10.42 -3.79 -21.48
C GLU A 371 10.96 -4.93 -20.58
N CYS A 372 11.95 -4.64 -19.73
CA CYS A 372 12.44 -5.58 -18.71
C CYS A 372 11.42 -5.90 -17.60
N VAL A 373 10.39 -5.06 -17.41
CA VAL A 373 9.29 -5.21 -16.44
C VAL A 373 7.91 -5.22 -17.13
N SER A 374 7.87 -5.31 -18.45
CA SER A 374 6.66 -5.18 -19.26
C SER A 374 5.72 -6.38 -19.06
N PRO A 375 4.44 -6.15 -18.74
CA PRO A 375 3.43 -7.22 -18.67
C PRO A 375 3.28 -8.02 -19.97
N LYS A 376 3.79 -7.53 -21.11
CA LYS A 376 3.84 -8.28 -22.37
C LYS A 376 4.88 -9.40 -22.32
N ARG A 377 6.07 -9.12 -21.76
CA ARG A 377 7.14 -10.12 -21.54
C ARG A 377 6.69 -11.22 -20.58
N PHE A 378 5.92 -10.86 -19.55
CA PHE A 378 5.48 -11.77 -18.50
C PHE A 378 4.00 -12.19 -18.57
N ALA A 379 3.38 -12.05 -19.76
CA ALA A 379 1.92 -12.06 -19.91
C ALA A 379 1.22 -13.24 -19.25
N HIS A 380 1.79 -14.45 -19.27
CA HIS A 380 1.16 -15.62 -18.64
C HIS A 380 1.15 -15.54 -17.11
N ARG A 381 2.30 -15.26 -16.49
CA ARG A 381 2.43 -15.11 -15.03
C ARG A 381 1.68 -13.87 -14.54
N TRP A 382 1.71 -12.78 -15.31
CA TRP A 382 0.93 -11.56 -15.03
C TRP A 382 -0.59 -11.79 -15.09
N LEU A 383 -1.12 -12.43 -16.13
CA LEU A 383 -2.56 -12.74 -16.23
C LEU A 383 -3.01 -13.70 -15.13
N LEU A 384 -2.23 -14.74 -14.84
CA LEU A 384 -2.52 -15.68 -13.75
C LEU A 384 -2.54 -14.97 -12.39
N ASP A 385 -1.59 -14.05 -12.18
CA ASP A 385 -1.53 -13.24 -10.97
C ASP A 385 -2.68 -12.22 -10.89
N ARG A 386 -3.14 -11.60 -11.99
CA ARG A 386 -4.38 -10.79 -11.96
C ARG A 386 -5.61 -11.64 -11.61
N VAL A 387 -5.70 -12.90 -12.08
CA VAL A 387 -6.82 -13.80 -11.73
C VAL A 387 -6.78 -14.18 -10.25
N TRP A 388 -5.62 -14.53 -9.72
CA TRP A 388 -5.45 -14.80 -8.28
C TRP A 388 -5.68 -13.53 -7.43
N GLY A 389 -5.15 -12.40 -7.91
CA GLY A 389 -5.22 -11.08 -7.30
C GLY A 389 -6.64 -10.66 -6.98
N HIS A 390 -7.62 -10.92 -7.85
CA HIS A 390 -9.04 -10.57 -7.63
C HIS A 390 -9.66 -11.18 -6.37
N HIS A 391 -9.01 -12.17 -5.75
CA HIS A 391 -9.44 -12.73 -4.48
C HIS A 391 -8.91 -11.93 -3.26
N ILE A 392 -8.02 -10.95 -3.46
CA ILE A 392 -7.21 -10.26 -2.44
C ILE A 392 -6.84 -8.74 -2.67
N GLU A 393 -7.38 -7.89 -3.55
CA GLU A 393 -8.49 -7.96 -4.53
C GLU A 393 -9.83 -7.49 -3.95
#